data_AF-A0A420HJA7-F1
#
_entry.id   AF-A0A420HJA7-F1
#
_cell.length_a   1.000
_cell.length_b   1.000
_cell.length_c   1.000
_cell.angle_alpha   90.00
_cell.angle_beta   90.00
_cell.angle_gamma   90.00
#
_symmetry.space_group_name_H-M   'P 1'
#
loop_
_entity.id
_entity.type
_entity.pdbx_description
1 polymer ?
#
loop_
_entity_poly.entity_id
_entity_poly.type
_entity_poly.pdbx_seq_one_letter_code
_entity_poly.pdbx_strand_id
1 'polypeptide(L)'
;MELFRIGGDVPDTQYLFMGDFVDRGFYSLESFLLLLCLKVRYPDRMTLIRGNHESRQITTVYGFYDECLRKYGSANVWRYCCEVFDYLSLGALILGASNVLGPESSRASKTIISNNLSAKEKNEDHDIEIQVLNSEGELINNVPRIPPGNALGGQEKETGPLRSTDYSRKSSPSDSGAVFCVHGGLSPVIDTLDKIRLLDRKQEVPHDGAMCDLLWSDPDDIKGWGLSPRGAGFLFGGDIVKRFNYFNDLSLIARAHQLVMEGFKELFDSNIVTVWSAPNYCYRCGNVAAIMELFESESGDGYVARSNGDGDRGRSRRANTGSSDNSLPLTIPMGPARCYKIFQAAPQGSRGMPAKKPVADYFL
;
A
#
# COMPACT_ATOMS: atom_id res chain seq x y z
N MET A 1 16.93 2.42 -9.08
CA MET A 1 17.60 1.18 -9.52
C MET A 1 17.66 0.15 -8.43
N GLU A 2 18.13 0.49 -7.22
CA GLU A 2 18.21 -0.47 -6.11
C GLU A 2 16.87 -1.15 -5.78
N LEU A 3 15.77 -0.40 -5.83
CA LEU A 3 14.41 -0.93 -5.65
C LEU A 3 14.09 -2.11 -6.60
N PHE A 4 14.52 -2.06 -7.86
CA PHE A 4 14.28 -3.14 -8.83
C PHE A 4 15.21 -4.34 -8.60
N ARG A 5 16.45 -4.10 -8.15
CA ARG A 5 17.35 -5.21 -7.76
C ARG A 5 16.79 -6.02 -6.59
N ILE A 6 16.11 -5.33 -5.67
CA ILE A 6 15.58 -5.92 -4.44
C ILE A 6 14.20 -6.53 -4.63
N GLY A 7 13.30 -5.81 -5.29
CA GLY A 7 11.94 -6.30 -5.55
C GLY A 7 11.87 -7.31 -6.69
N GLY A 8 12.84 -7.31 -7.60
CA GLY A 8 12.86 -8.16 -8.78
C GLY A 8 12.72 -7.36 -10.08
N ASP A 9 13.22 -7.92 -11.18
CA ASP A 9 13.18 -7.24 -12.47
C ASP A 9 11.78 -7.31 -13.12
N VAL A 10 11.45 -6.27 -13.90
CA VAL A 10 10.27 -6.23 -14.77
C VAL A 10 10.63 -6.91 -16.09
N PRO A 11 9.84 -7.85 -16.64
CA PRO A 11 8.40 -8.07 -16.39
C PRO A 11 8.03 -9.19 -15.41
N ASP A 12 9.00 -9.87 -14.81
CA ASP A 12 8.75 -11.02 -13.95
C ASP A 12 8.02 -10.61 -12.66
N THR A 13 8.29 -9.39 -12.19
CA THR A 13 7.64 -8.80 -11.02
C THR A 13 6.61 -7.73 -11.42
N GLN A 14 5.45 -7.75 -10.74
CA GLN A 14 4.42 -6.71 -10.85
C GLN A 14 4.64 -5.62 -9.81
N TYR A 15 4.57 -4.36 -10.23
CA TYR A 15 4.77 -3.21 -9.37
C TYR A 15 3.57 -2.28 -9.35
N LEU A 16 3.25 -1.79 -8.16
CA LEU A 16 2.37 -0.68 -7.92
C LEU A 16 3.12 0.38 -7.12
N PHE A 17 3.32 1.56 -7.71
CA PHE A 17 3.93 2.69 -7.03
C PHE A 17 2.88 3.68 -6.55
N MET A 18 2.98 4.05 -5.27
CA MET A 18 2.00 4.89 -4.57
C MET A 18 2.28 6.40 -4.68
N GLY A 19 2.78 6.90 -5.80
CA GLY A 19 3.03 8.34 -6.04
C GLY A 19 4.34 8.88 -5.46
N ASP A 20 4.50 10.21 -5.53
CA ASP A 20 5.68 10.98 -5.11
C ASP A 20 6.97 10.54 -5.80
N PHE A 21 6.94 10.59 -7.14
CA PHE A 21 8.07 10.26 -8.01
C PHE A 21 9.07 11.41 -8.13
N VAL A 22 8.61 12.64 -7.92
CA VAL A 22 9.35 13.86 -8.18
C VAL A 22 9.54 14.73 -6.93
N ASP A 23 10.30 15.81 -7.10
CA ASP A 23 10.76 16.75 -6.06
C ASP A 23 11.74 16.17 -5.03
N ARG A 24 12.37 17.08 -4.27
CA ARG A 24 13.29 16.84 -3.12
C ARG A 24 14.62 16.16 -3.47
N GLY A 25 14.62 15.22 -4.42
CA GLY A 25 15.81 14.61 -5.00
C GLY A 25 16.38 15.40 -6.19
N PHE A 26 17.56 15.02 -6.66
CA PHE A 26 18.21 15.66 -7.83
C PHE A 26 17.95 14.94 -9.17
N TYR A 27 17.25 13.81 -9.12
CA TYR A 27 17.03 12.85 -10.21
C TYR A 27 15.55 12.53 -10.38
N SER A 28 14.67 13.49 -10.13
CA SER A 28 13.23 13.31 -10.23
C SER A 28 12.82 13.03 -11.68
N LEU A 29 13.44 13.71 -12.65
CA LEU A 29 13.12 13.51 -14.06
C LEU A 29 13.54 12.12 -14.55
N GLU A 30 14.77 11.67 -14.24
CA GLU A 30 15.22 10.33 -14.64
C GLU A 30 14.39 9.23 -13.96
N SER A 31 14.05 9.40 -12.67
CA SER A 31 13.20 8.47 -11.94
C SER A 31 11.82 8.36 -12.60
N PHE A 32 11.15 9.49 -12.83
CA PHE A 32 9.81 9.50 -13.41
C PHE A 32 9.79 8.97 -14.85
N LEU A 33 10.74 9.39 -15.70
CA LEU A 33 10.82 8.93 -17.09
C LEU A 33 11.12 7.43 -17.18
N LEU A 34 11.96 6.88 -16.29
CA LEU A 34 12.19 5.43 -16.23
C LEU A 34 10.90 4.67 -15.92
N LEU A 35 10.14 5.12 -14.91
CA LEU A 35 8.87 4.50 -14.55
C LEU A 35 7.83 4.60 -15.68
N LEU A 36 7.77 5.75 -16.37
CA LEU A 36 6.93 5.91 -17.56
C LEU A 36 7.34 4.97 -18.70
N CYS A 37 8.64 4.86 -19.00
CA CYS A 37 9.12 3.94 -20.02
C CYS A 37 8.77 2.48 -19.69
N LEU A 38 8.90 2.08 -18.42
CA LEU A 38 8.49 0.76 -17.96
C LEU A 38 6.97 0.57 -18.05
N LYS A 39 6.17 1.59 -17.73
CA LYS A 39 4.71 1.56 -17.91
C LYS A 39 4.30 1.41 -19.37
N VAL A 40 4.97 2.12 -20.28
CA VAL A 40 4.70 2.00 -21.73
C VAL A 40 5.12 0.63 -22.25
N ARG A 41 6.26 0.10 -21.80
CA ARG A 41 6.77 -1.19 -22.24
C ARG A 41 6.00 -2.38 -21.65
N TYR A 42 5.56 -2.27 -20.40
CA TYR A 42 4.90 -3.33 -19.63
C TYR A 42 3.62 -2.79 -18.95
N PRO A 43 2.59 -2.43 -19.74
CA PRO A 43 1.40 -1.75 -19.22
C PRO A 43 0.64 -2.54 -18.17
N ASP A 44 0.66 -3.88 -18.25
CA ASP A 44 -0.05 -4.76 -17.31
C ASP A 44 0.79 -5.17 -16.09
N ARG A 45 2.07 -4.74 -16.02
CA ARG A 45 3.00 -5.07 -14.92
C ARG A 45 3.39 -3.87 -14.08
N MET A 46 3.20 -2.66 -14.60
CA MET A 46 3.52 -1.41 -13.91
C MET A 46 2.26 -0.62 -13.66
N THR A 47 1.95 -0.31 -12.41
CA THR A 47 0.86 0.58 -12.01
C THR A 47 1.45 1.77 -11.27
N LEU A 48 1.07 2.98 -11.71
CA LEU A 48 1.52 4.23 -11.11
C LEU A 48 0.26 5.00 -10.68
N ILE A 49 0.11 5.25 -9.38
CA ILE A 49 -0.93 6.15 -8.88
C ILE A 49 -0.31 7.53 -8.56
N ARG A 50 -1.14 8.56 -8.51
CA ARG A 50 -0.76 9.95 -8.29
C ARG A 50 -0.43 10.18 -6.82
N GLY A 51 0.67 10.86 -6.53
CA GLY A 51 0.98 11.45 -5.23
C GLY A 51 0.71 12.95 -5.20
N ASN A 52 0.89 13.58 -4.05
CA ASN A 52 0.66 15.02 -3.93
C ASN A 52 1.76 15.84 -4.64
N HIS A 53 2.96 15.28 -4.79
CA HIS A 53 4.05 15.88 -5.55
C HIS A 53 3.84 15.82 -7.07
N GLU A 54 2.88 15.05 -7.59
CA GLU A 54 2.50 15.08 -9.00
C GLU A 54 1.46 16.19 -9.30
N SER A 55 1.79 17.41 -8.89
CA SER A 55 0.96 18.62 -9.06
C SER A 55 1.82 19.83 -9.44
N ARG A 56 1.27 20.76 -10.23
CA ARG A 56 1.98 21.95 -10.69
C ARG A 56 2.36 22.85 -9.52
N GLN A 57 1.47 22.98 -8.53
CA GLN A 57 1.70 23.84 -7.37
C GLN A 57 2.90 23.37 -6.54
N ILE A 58 3.01 22.07 -6.30
CA ILE A 58 4.08 21.50 -5.48
C ILE A 58 5.40 21.46 -6.27
N THR A 59 5.38 21.00 -7.51
CA THR A 59 6.61 20.87 -8.33
C THR A 59 7.30 22.19 -8.66
N THR A 60 6.58 23.32 -8.61
CA THR A 60 7.15 24.66 -8.78
C THR A 60 8.02 25.08 -7.59
N VAL A 61 7.76 24.52 -6.40
CA VAL A 61 8.39 24.96 -5.14
C VAL A 61 9.43 23.96 -4.63
N TYR A 62 9.24 22.66 -4.89
CA TYR A 62 10.04 21.60 -4.25
C TYR A 62 11.11 20.95 -5.13
N GLY A 63 11.39 21.55 -6.29
CA GLY A 63 12.63 21.35 -7.05
C GLY A 63 12.48 20.74 -8.43
N PHE A 64 11.37 20.08 -8.76
CA PHE A 64 11.22 19.43 -10.07
C PHE A 64 11.16 20.42 -11.23
N TYR A 65 10.51 21.57 -11.05
CA TYR A 65 10.52 22.66 -12.04
C TYR A 65 11.95 23.14 -12.32
N ASP A 66 12.70 23.46 -11.27
CA ASP A 66 14.09 23.92 -11.36
C ASP A 66 15.01 22.86 -11.96
N GLU A 67 14.78 21.58 -11.64
CA GLU A 67 15.50 20.45 -12.24
C GLU A 67 15.31 20.42 -13.76
N CYS A 68 14.06 20.49 -14.23
CA CYS A 68 13.75 20.47 -15.66
C CYS A 68 14.37 21.68 -16.38
N LEU A 69 14.20 22.88 -15.80
CA LEU A 69 14.74 24.11 -16.36
C LEU A 69 16.28 24.05 -16.43
N ARG A 70 16.94 23.60 -15.38
CA ARG A 70 18.41 23.48 -15.32
C ARG A 70 18.95 22.44 -16.30
N LYS A 71 18.27 21.31 -16.50
CA LYS A 71 18.74 20.21 -17.37
C LYS A 71 18.48 20.48 -18.85
N TYR A 72 17.37 21.15 -19.21
CA TYR A 72 16.92 21.30 -20.59
C TYR A 72 16.86 22.75 -21.08
N GLY A 73 17.11 23.74 -20.21
CA GLY A 73 17.02 25.16 -20.55
C GLY A 73 15.60 25.66 -20.84
N SER A 74 14.57 24.82 -20.63
CA SER A 74 13.17 25.13 -20.92
C SER A 74 12.24 24.42 -19.95
N ALA A 75 11.16 25.11 -19.57
CA ALA A 75 10.08 24.54 -18.75
C ALA A 75 9.15 23.60 -19.54
N ASN A 76 9.36 23.38 -20.84
CA ASN A 76 8.49 22.52 -21.65
C ASN A 76 8.47 21.07 -21.14
N VAL A 77 9.63 20.54 -20.73
CA VAL A 77 9.70 19.18 -20.16
C VAL A 77 8.85 19.07 -18.89
N TRP A 78 8.94 20.06 -18.00
CA TRP A 78 8.10 20.12 -16.81
C TRP A 78 6.61 20.19 -17.18
N ARG A 79 6.22 21.05 -18.13
CA ARG A 79 4.83 21.16 -18.60
C ARG A 79 4.29 19.82 -19.10
N TYR A 80 5.04 19.11 -19.94
CA TYR A 80 4.65 17.81 -20.46
C TYR A 80 4.53 16.76 -19.35
N CYS A 81 5.44 16.75 -18.37
CA CYS A 81 5.32 15.87 -17.21
C CYS A 81 4.04 16.19 -16.40
N CYS A 82 3.72 17.47 -16.18
CA CYS A 82 2.50 17.88 -15.50
C CYS A 82 1.22 17.49 -16.25
N GLU A 83 1.23 17.55 -17.58
CA GLU A 83 0.11 17.03 -18.37
C GLU A 83 -0.07 15.52 -18.16
N VAL A 84 1.01 14.74 -18.07
CA VAL A 84 0.94 13.30 -17.77
C VAL A 84 0.44 13.06 -16.34
N PHE A 85 0.85 13.87 -15.36
CA PHE A 85 0.40 13.74 -13.97
C PHE A 85 -1.12 13.78 -13.83
N ASP A 86 -1.81 14.59 -14.66
CA ASP A 86 -3.27 14.69 -14.63
C ASP A 86 -3.97 13.38 -15.03
N TYR A 87 -3.30 12.47 -15.74
CA TYR A 87 -3.87 11.17 -16.12
C TYR A 87 -3.64 10.06 -15.10
N LEU A 88 -2.74 10.26 -14.13
CA LEU A 88 -2.44 9.26 -13.10
C LEU A 88 -3.68 8.94 -12.25
N SER A 89 -3.87 7.66 -11.91
CA SER A 89 -4.99 7.21 -11.08
C SER A 89 -4.85 7.68 -9.62
N LEU A 90 -5.96 7.95 -8.94
CA LEU A 90 -5.95 8.43 -7.55
C LEU A 90 -5.80 7.31 -6.51
N GLY A 91 -6.03 6.07 -6.93
CA GLY A 91 -5.90 4.88 -6.11
C GLY A 91 -6.00 3.62 -6.95
N ALA A 92 -5.77 2.48 -6.33
CA ALA A 92 -5.82 1.18 -6.95
C ALA A 92 -6.39 0.15 -5.98
N LEU A 93 -7.05 -0.87 -6.51
CA LEU A 93 -7.62 -1.97 -5.74
C LEU A 93 -6.95 -3.27 -6.18
N ILE A 94 -6.23 -3.92 -5.27
CA ILE A 94 -5.64 -5.23 -5.49
C ILE A 94 -6.63 -6.26 -4.94
N LEU A 95 -7.01 -7.21 -5.77
CA LEU A 95 -7.92 -8.31 -5.41
C LEU A 95 -7.13 -9.62 -5.44
N GLY A 96 -7.56 -10.63 -4.69
CA GLY A 96 -6.94 -11.96 -4.75
C GLY A 96 -5.68 -12.10 -3.90
N ALA A 97 -5.39 -11.14 -3.00
CA ALA A 97 -4.20 -11.21 -2.16
C ALA A 97 -4.34 -12.37 -1.17
N SER A 98 -3.41 -13.31 -1.21
CA SER A 98 -3.42 -14.53 -0.39
C SER A 98 -3.29 -14.20 1.10
N ASN A 99 -3.96 -15.00 1.93
CA ASN A 99 -3.73 -15.02 3.38
C ASN A 99 -2.55 -15.95 3.78
N VAL A 100 -1.86 -16.54 2.79
CA VAL A 100 -0.74 -17.50 2.94
C VAL A 100 0.47 -17.05 2.10
N LEU A 101 1.68 -17.11 2.66
CA LEU A 101 2.93 -16.83 1.94
C LEU A 101 3.23 -17.95 0.94
N GLY A 102 3.70 -17.63 -0.26
CA GLY A 102 4.03 -18.62 -1.29
C GLY A 102 5.18 -19.57 -0.91
N PRO A 103 5.30 -20.73 -1.58
CA PRO A 103 6.25 -21.80 -1.21
C PRO A 103 7.74 -21.40 -1.29
N GLU A 104 8.11 -20.40 -2.09
CA GLU A 104 9.50 -19.93 -2.24
C GLU A 104 10.10 -19.30 -0.96
N SER A 105 9.30 -18.63 -0.11
CA SER A 105 9.78 -18.04 1.16
C SER A 105 10.24 -19.11 2.16
N SER A 106 9.62 -20.29 2.14
CA SER A 106 9.92 -21.38 3.06
C SER A 106 11.30 -22.04 2.86
N ARG A 107 12.00 -21.74 1.74
CA ARG A 107 13.30 -22.33 1.42
C ARG A 107 14.49 -21.57 2.01
N ALA A 108 14.30 -20.30 2.38
CA ALA A 108 15.33 -19.48 3.02
C ALA A 108 15.52 -19.80 4.52
N SER A 109 14.63 -20.58 5.13
CA SER A 109 14.66 -20.94 6.55
C SER A 109 15.71 -21.99 6.96
N LYS A 110 16.63 -22.36 6.08
CA LYS A 110 17.76 -23.24 6.42
C LYS A 110 19.06 -22.44 6.34
N THR A 111 19.49 -21.94 7.50
CA THR A 111 20.85 -21.46 7.86
C THR A 111 20.91 -19.97 8.18
N ILE A 112 20.43 -19.52 9.36
CA ILE A 112 21.04 -18.36 10.04
C ILE A 112 21.14 -18.63 11.55
N ILE A 113 22.34 -18.37 12.05
CA ILE A 113 22.83 -18.50 13.43
C ILE A 113 22.10 -17.49 14.33
N SER A 114 21.49 -17.99 15.39
CA SER A 114 20.91 -17.19 16.47
C SER A 114 21.98 -16.35 17.16
N ASN A 115 22.01 -15.04 16.90
CA ASN A 115 22.66 -14.08 17.79
C ASN A 115 21.60 -13.12 18.34
N ASN A 116 21.48 -13.18 19.66
CA ASN A 116 20.50 -12.51 20.49
C ASN A 116 20.44 -10.99 20.24
N LEU A 117 19.29 -10.50 19.78
CA LEU A 117 18.79 -9.20 20.20
C LEU A 117 17.57 -9.41 21.12
N SER A 118 17.59 -8.68 22.22
CA SER A 118 16.67 -8.77 23.34
C SER A 118 15.20 -8.66 22.93
N ALA A 119 14.46 -9.71 23.25
CA ALA A 119 13.01 -9.76 23.23
C ALA A 119 12.39 -8.69 24.14
N LYS A 120 11.97 -7.57 23.55
CA LYS A 120 10.98 -6.65 24.11
C LYS A 120 10.20 -6.01 22.96
N GLU A 121 9.35 -6.84 22.35
CA GLU A 121 8.07 -6.51 21.72
C GLU A 121 7.58 -7.82 21.09
N LYS A 122 6.65 -8.48 21.78
CA LYS A 122 5.94 -9.63 21.21
C LYS A 122 4.98 -9.05 20.18
N ASN A 123 5.34 -9.09 18.90
CA ASN A 123 4.35 -8.89 17.84
C ASN A 123 3.41 -10.09 17.84
N GLU A 124 2.15 -9.85 18.19
CA GLU A 124 1.07 -10.85 18.20
C GLU A 124 0.45 -11.07 16.80
N ASP A 125 0.97 -10.39 15.77
CA ASP A 125 0.47 -10.49 14.40
C ASP A 125 1.11 -11.66 13.63
N HIS A 126 0.30 -12.71 13.46
CA HIS A 126 0.69 -13.99 12.86
C HIS A 126 0.81 -13.99 11.32
N ASP A 127 0.75 -12.84 10.63
CA ASP A 127 0.57 -12.77 9.17
C ASP A 127 1.70 -12.05 8.39
N ILE A 128 2.75 -11.62 9.08
CA ILE A 128 3.80 -10.75 8.50
C ILE A 128 5.15 -11.48 8.46
N GLU A 129 5.85 -11.36 7.34
CA GLU A 129 7.27 -11.69 7.21
C GLU A 129 8.08 -10.41 7.00
N ILE A 130 9.21 -10.26 7.71
CA ILE A 130 10.11 -9.10 7.54
C ILE A 130 11.48 -9.60 7.11
N GLN A 131 11.90 -9.19 5.92
CA GLN A 131 13.22 -9.48 5.36
C GLN A 131 14.07 -8.21 5.32
N VAL A 132 15.18 -8.20 6.03
CA VAL A 132 16.16 -7.10 6.03
C VAL A 132 17.30 -7.44 5.10
N LEU A 133 17.56 -6.59 4.10
CA LEU A 133 18.54 -6.82 3.05
C LEU A 133 19.73 -5.87 3.18
N ASN A 134 20.92 -6.35 2.82
CA ASN A 134 22.14 -5.54 2.74
C ASN A 134 22.17 -4.70 1.45
N SER A 135 23.20 -3.88 1.29
CA SER A 135 23.41 -3.04 0.11
C SER A 135 23.70 -3.79 -1.20
N GLU A 136 23.88 -5.11 -1.13
CA GLU A 136 24.10 -6.01 -2.27
C GLU A 136 22.85 -6.86 -2.57
N GLY A 137 21.75 -6.66 -1.82
CA GLY A 137 20.50 -7.40 -1.97
C GLY A 137 20.46 -8.75 -1.26
N GLU A 138 21.44 -9.05 -0.39
CA GLU A 138 21.48 -10.31 0.37
C GLU A 138 20.76 -10.18 1.72
N LEU A 139 20.15 -11.28 2.18
CA LEU A 139 19.40 -11.33 3.43
C LEU A 139 20.32 -11.21 4.66
N ILE A 140 20.18 -10.13 5.42
CA ILE A 140 20.87 -9.92 6.71
C ILE A 140 20.09 -10.58 7.85
N ASN A 141 18.77 -10.36 7.89
CA ASN A 141 17.92 -10.80 8.98
C ASN A 141 16.52 -11.14 8.46
N ASN A 142 15.90 -12.15 9.07
CA ASN A 142 14.52 -12.55 8.79
C ASN A 142 13.75 -12.68 10.10
N VAL A 143 12.60 -12.03 10.18
CA VAL A 143 11.59 -12.30 11.21
C VAL A 143 10.53 -13.20 10.55
N PRO A 144 10.60 -14.54 10.76
CA PRO A 144 9.70 -15.47 10.11
C PRO A 144 8.30 -15.41 10.72
N ARG A 145 7.29 -15.69 9.90
CA ARG A 145 5.91 -15.90 10.35
C ARG A 145 5.85 -17.06 11.36
N ILE A 146 5.21 -16.86 12.51
CA ILE A 146 4.80 -17.96 13.40
C ILE A 146 3.35 -18.30 13.03
N PRO A 147 3.09 -19.43 12.32
CA PRO A 147 1.72 -19.85 12.05
C PRO A 147 0.98 -20.02 13.39
N PRO A 148 -0.35 -19.78 13.45
CA PRO A 148 -1.12 -20.16 14.62
C PRO A 148 -0.88 -21.66 14.86
N GLY A 149 -0.21 -21.97 15.97
CA GLY A 149 0.13 -23.34 16.29
C GLY A 149 -1.13 -24.18 16.40
N ASN A 150 -1.12 -25.37 15.80
CA ASN A 150 -2.07 -26.42 16.15
C ASN A 150 -2.00 -26.65 17.65
N ALA A 151 -2.93 -26.05 18.40
CA ALA A 151 -3.24 -26.47 19.74
C ALA A 151 -3.83 -27.88 19.64
N LEU A 152 -2.95 -28.88 19.71
CA LEU A 152 -3.32 -30.25 20.05
C LEU A 152 -3.89 -30.23 21.47
N GLY A 153 -5.20 -30.00 21.58
CA GLY A 153 -5.96 -30.03 22.82
C GLY A 153 -7.22 -30.87 22.66
N GLY A 154 -7.18 -32.09 23.21
CA GLY A 154 -8.29 -32.94 23.66
C GLY A 154 -9.59 -32.99 22.84
N GLN A 155 -9.82 -34.08 22.09
CA GLN A 155 -11.17 -34.50 21.74
C GLN A 155 -11.90 -35.01 23.00
N GLU A 156 -12.81 -34.22 23.55
CA GLU A 156 -13.92 -34.75 24.35
C GLU A 156 -15.15 -34.92 23.44
N LYS A 157 -15.58 -36.19 23.28
CA LYS A 157 -16.82 -36.55 22.61
C LYS A 157 -17.98 -36.37 23.58
N GLU A 158 -18.74 -35.28 23.45
CA GLU A 158 -20.12 -35.26 23.95
C GLU A 158 -21.08 -35.70 22.85
N THR A 159 -21.85 -36.74 23.18
CA THR A 159 -22.89 -37.32 22.33
C THR A 159 -24.24 -36.73 22.74
N GLY A 160 -24.88 -35.99 21.85
CA GLY A 160 -26.23 -35.43 22.03
C GLY A 160 -27.01 -35.43 20.71
N PRO A 161 -28.34 -35.64 20.71
CA PRO A 161 -29.06 -36.14 19.54
C PRO A 161 -29.29 -35.07 18.47
N LEU A 162 -29.30 -35.53 17.21
CA LEU A 162 -29.53 -34.76 16.01
C LEU A 162 -30.88 -34.03 16.03
N ARG A 163 -30.87 -32.75 15.66
CA ARG A 163 -32.06 -32.01 15.23
C ARG A 163 -31.78 -31.35 13.88
N SER A 164 -32.73 -31.52 12.98
CA SER A 164 -32.68 -31.30 11.54
C SER A 164 -32.53 -29.82 11.12
N THR A 165 -31.54 -29.59 10.26
CA THR A 165 -31.54 -28.74 9.05
C THR A 165 -32.24 -27.37 9.10
N ASP A 166 -31.43 -26.31 9.17
CA ASP A 166 -31.52 -25.14 8.28
C ASP A 166 -30.14 -24.48 8.20
N TYR A 167 -29.28 -24.99 7.32
CA TYR A 167 -28.03 -24.31 6.98
C TYR A 167 -28.33 -23.25 5.92
N SER A 168 -28.59 -22.02 6.35
CA SER A 168 -28.22 -20.87 5.55
C SER A 168 -26.74 -21.02 5.22
N ARG A 169 -26.39 -21.23 3.95
CA ARG A 169 -25.00 -21.25 3.47
C ARG A 169 -24.33 -19.95 3.88
N LYS A 170 -23.66 -19.96 5.04
CA LYS A 170 -22.57 -19.03 5.31
C LYS A 170 -21.55 -19.32 4.23
N SER A 171 -21.28 -18.34 3.38
CA SER A 171 -20.12 -18.40 2.49
C SER A 171 -18.91 -18.77 3.33
N SER A 172 -18.18 -19.81 2.94
CA SER A 172 -16.83 -20.06 3.43
C SER A 172 -16.04 -18.74 3.42
N PRO A 173 -15.19 -18.47 4.43
CA PRO A 173 -14.28 -17.33 4.35
C PRO A 173 -13.48 -17.48 3.06
N SER A 174 -13.53 -16.49 2.18
CA SER A 174 -12.68 -16.48 1.00
C SER A 174 -11.23 -16.33 1.47
N ASP A 175 -10.35 -17.23 1.02
CA ASP A 175 -8.91 -17.20 1.34
C ASP A 175 -8.15 -16.03 0.67
N SER A 176 -8.88 -15.13 0.00
CA SER A 176 -8.35 -13.95 -0.68
C SER A 176 -8.88 -12.65 -0.05
N GLY A 177 -7.94 -11.76 0.27
CA GLY A 177 -8.18 -10.40 0.74
C GLY A 177 -8.16 -9.36 -0.38
N ALA A 178 -8.68 -8.17 -0.08
CA ALA A 178 -8.66 -7.00 -0.95
C ALA A 178 -7.85 -5.87 -0.30
N VAL A 179 -6.96 -5.25 -1.07
CA VAL A 179 -6.09 -4.16 -0.61
C VAL A 179 -6.39 -2.90 -1.40
N PHE A 180 -6.77 -1.83 -0.71
CA PHE A 180 -6.91 -0.51 -1.32
C PHE A 180 -5.60 0.27 -1.19
N CYS A 181 -5.02 0.67 -2.31
CA CYS A 181 -3.79 1.44 -2.38
C CYS A 181 -4.11 2.91 -2.71
N VAL A 182 -3.61 3.84 -1.90
CA VAL A 182 -3.78 5.29 -2.06
C VAL A 182 -2.52 6.02 -1.62
N HIS A 183 -2.18 7.17 -2.17
CA HIS A 183 -0.98 7.88 -1.74
C HIS A 183 -1.10 8.45 -0.31
N GLY A 184 -2.09 9.32 -0.11
CA GLY A 184 -2.44 9.96 1.15
C GLY A 184 -3.24 9.02 2.03
N GLY A 185 -4.55 9.20 2.06
CA GLY A 185 -5.41 8.41 2.92
C GLY A 185 -6.87 8.53 2.56
N LEU A 186 -7.73 8.58 3.56
CA LEU A 186 -9.17 8.62 3.39
C LEU A 186 -9.70 10.07 3.33
N SER A 187 -10.93 10.22 2.85
CA SER A 187 -11.63 11.52 2.80
C SER A 187 -12.96 11.46 3.57
N PRO A 188 -13.35 12.50 4.32
CA PRO A 188 -14.66 12.56 4.99
C PRO A 188 -15.86 12.46 4.05
N VAL A 189 -15.68 12.82 2.77
CA VAL A 189 -16.75 12.80 1.76
C VAL A 189 -16.77 11.51 0.93
N ILE A 190 -15.79 10.62 1.11
CA ILE A 190 -15.69 9.32 0.44
C ILE A 190 -15.86 8.20 1.47
N ASP A 191 -17.00 7.54 1.42
CA ASP A 191 -17.31 6.34 2.20
C ASP A 191 -17.18 5.05 1.40
N THR A 192 -17.24 5.12 0.05
CA THR A 192 -17.13 3.97 -0.85
C THR A 192 -16.09 4.15 -1.94
N LEU A 193 -15.49 3.03 -2.40
CA LEU A 193 -14.55 3.01 -3.52
C LEU A 193 -15.18 3.50 -4.83
N ASP A 194 -16.49 3.29 -5.02
CA ASP A 194 -17.19 3.76 -6.21
C ASP A 194 -17.24 5.29 -6.30
N LYS A 195 -17.31 6.00 -5.17
CA LYS A 195 -17.21 7.47 -5.17
C LYS A 195 -15.85 7.95 -5.70
N ILE A 196 -14.77 7.20 -5.47
CA ILE A 196 -13.44 7.51 -6.00
C ILE A 196 -13.44 7.38 -7.54
N ARG A 197 -14.13 6.35 -8.07
CA ARG A 197 -14.23 6.11 -9.52
C ARG A 197 -14.97 7.22 -10.27
N LEU A 198 -15.85 7.94 -9.58
CA LEU A 198 -16.63 9.05 -10.12
C LEU A 198 -15.89 10.39 -10.12
N LEU A 199 -14.71 10.49 -9.49
CA LEU A 199 -13.94 11.72 -9.47
C LEU A 199 -13.36 12.03 -10.86
N ASP A 200 -13.55 13.27 -11.32
CA ASP A 200 -12.79 13.78 -12.45
C ASP A 200 -11.35 14.05 -12.01
N ARG A 201 -10.45 13.14 -12.35
CA ARG A 201 -9.04 13.24 -11.96
C ARG A 201 -8.18 14.02 -12.96
N LYS A 202 -8.68 14.28 -14.18
CA LYS A 202 -7.91 14.87 -15.28
C LYS A 202 -7.85 16.40 -15.15
N GLN A 203 -7.28 16.84 -14.04
CA GLN A 203 -7.13 18.22 -13.67
C GLN A 203 -5.98 18.39 -12.68
N GLU A 204 -5.60 19.64 -12.44
CA GLU A 204 -4.73 19.98 -11.32
C GLU A 204 -5.38 19.58 -9.99
N VAL A 205 -4.56 19.17 -9.01
CA VAL A 205 -5.06 18.82 -7.67
C VAL A 205 -5.70 20.06 -7.03
N PRO A 206 -7.00 20.02 -6.67
CA PRO A 206 -7.66 21.13 -6.00
C PRO A 206 -7.08 21.41 -4.61
N HIS A 207 -7.33 22.60 -4.08
CA HIS A 207 -6.89 22.98 -2.73
C HIS A 207 -7.67 22.25 -1.62
N ASP A 208 -8.89 21.81 -1.90
CA ASP A 208 -9.77 21.10 -0.98
C ASP A 208 -10.60 20.02 -1.69
N GLY A 209 -11.33 19.23 -0.89
CA GLY A 209 -12.25 18.21 -1.38
C GLY A 209 -11.61 16.84 -1.61
N ALA A 210 -12.43 15.91 -2.12
CA ALA A 210 -12.14 14.48 -2.16
C ALA A 210 -10.78 14.11 -2.78
N MET A 211 -10.42 14.73 -3.92
CA MET A 211 -9.14 14.47 -4.59
C MET A 211 -7.95 14.97 -3.77
N CYS A 212 -8.09 16.13 -3.13
CA CYS A 212 -7.06 16.68 -2.24
C CYS A 212 -6.88 15.74 -1.03
N ASP A 213 -7.98 15.35 -0.39
CA ASP A 213 -7.96 14.49 0.79
C ASP A 213 -7.28 13.13 0.52
N LEU A 214 -7.57 12.49 -0.61
CA LEU A 214 -6.95 11.21 -0.98
C LEU A 214 -5.42 11.33 -1.14
N LEU A 215 -4.90 12.50 -1.52
CA LEU A 215 -3.48 12.73 -1.72
C LEU A 215 -2.76 13.31 -0.49
N TRP A 216 -3.48 13.90 0.47
CA TRP A 216 -2.87 14.65 1.57
C TRP A 216 -3.22 14.16 2.98
N SER A 217 -4.25 13.33 3.13
CA SER A 217 -4.70 12.90 4.47
C SER A 217 -3.75 11.89 5.10
N ASP A 218 -3.71 11.90 6.44
CA ASP A 218 -2.83 11.06 7.24
C ASP A 218 -3.59 10.30 8.34
N PRO A 219 -3.25 9.03 8.59
CA PRO A 219 -3.69 8.35 9.80
C PRO A 219 -2.97 8.91 11.03
N ASP A 220 -3.70 9.05 12.14
CA ASP A 220 -3.13 9.46 13.43
C ASP A 220 -3.89 8.83 14.60
N ASP A 221 -3.30 8.82 15.80
CA ASP A 221 -3.92 8.27 17.01
C ASP A 221 -4.98 9.23 17.60
N ILE A 222 -6.02 9.46 16.81
CA ILE A 222 -7.19 10.29 17.14
C ILE A 222 -8.47 9.47 16.94
N LYS A 223 -9.59 9.98 17.46
CA LYS A 223 -10.91 9.41 17.20
C LYS A 223 -11.62 10.23 16.13
N GLY A 224 -12.12 9.58 15.08
CA GLY A 224 -12.83 10.24 14.00
C GLY A 224 -11.90 11.02 13.08
N TRP A 225 -12.32 12.23 12.69
CA TRP A 225 -11.58 13.12 11.80
C TRP A 225 -10.97 14.30 12.56
N GLY A 226 -9.78 14.73 12.15
CA GLY A 226 -9.09 15.91 12.67
C GLY A 226 -8.57 16.80 11.55
N LEU A 227 -8.25 18.06 11.86
CA LEU A 227 -7.63 18.96 10.91
C LEU A 227 -6.17 18.57 10.67
N SER A 228 -5.77 18.48 9.40
CA SER A 228 -4.39 18.18 9.04
C SER A 228 -3.46 19.36 9.32
N PRO A 229 -2.31 19.15 9.98
CA PRO A 229 -1.30 20.18 10.17
C PRO A 229 -0.61 20.59 8.85
N ARG A 230 -0.85 19.85 7.75
CA ARG A 230 -0.31 20.16 6.42
C ARG A 230 -0.99 21.35 5.75
N GLY A 231 -2.15 21.76 6.25
CA GLY A 231 -3.00 22.75 5.59
C GLY A 231 -3.78 22.20 4.39
N ALA A 232 -3.75 20.88 4.16
CA ALA A 232 -4.49 20.14 3.15
C ALA A 232 -4.80 18.72 3.66
N GLY A 233 -5.94 18.17 3.25
CA GLY A 233 -6.46 16.88 3.73
C GLY A 233 -6.84 16.88 5.22
N PHE A 234 -7.01 15.68 5.78
CA PHE A 234 -7.45 15.47 7.16
C PHE A 234 -6.56 14.48 7.91
N LEU A 235 -6.58 14.56 9.24
CA LEU A 235 -6.18 13.45 10.09
C LEU A 235 -7.36 12.49 10.25
N PHE A 236 -7.12 11.19 10.31
CA PHE A 236 -8.16 10.20 10.56
C PHE A 236 -7.72 9.08 11.51
N GLY A 237 -8.65 8.68 12.37
CA GLY A 237 -8.46 7.65 13.37
C GLY A 237 -8.67 6.22 12.89
N GLY A 238 -8.31 5.26 13.74
CA GLY A 238 -8.52 3.84 13.47
C GLY A 238 -9.99 3.44 13.35
N ASP A 239 -10.91 4.17 13.97
CA ASP A 239 -12.36 3.95 13.82
C ASP A 239 -12.84 4.25 12.40
N ILE A 240 -12.29 5.29 11.76
CA ILE A 240 -12.55 5.63 10.36
C ILE A 240 -12.00 4.55 9.43
N VAL A 241 -10.75 4.10 9.66
CA VAL A 241 -10.12 3.04 8.86
C VAL A 241 -10.92 1.74 8.93
N LYS A 242 -11.22 1.26 10.15
CA LYS A 242 -11.99 0.03 10.35
C LYS A 242 -13.37 0.11 9.72
N ARG A 243 -14.04 1.25 9.85
CA ARG A 243 -15.34 1.50 9.21
C ARG A 243 -15.22 1.46 7.69
N PHE A 244 -14.28 2.18 7.10
CA PHE A 244 -14.08 2.21 5.66
C PHE A 244 -13.77 0.83 5.10
N ASN A 245 -12.89 0.08 5.76
CA ASN A 245 -12.57 -1.30 5.39
C ASN A 245 -13.79 -2.20 5.40
N TYR A 246 -14.57 -2.15 6.50
CA TYR A 246 -15.80 -2.92 6.62
C TYR A 246 -16.84 -2.59 5.54
N PHE A 247 -17.06 -1.30 5.24
CA PHE A 247 -18.05 -0.89 4.24
C PHE A 247 -17.66 -1.25 2.80
N ASN A 248 -16.37 -1.43 2.53
CA ASN A 248 -15.85 -1.70 1.19
C ASN A 248 -15.31 -3.13 1.02
N ASP A 249 -15.56 -4.00 2.00
CA ASP A 249 -15.05 -5.38 2.05
C ASP A 249 -13.51 -5.44 1.83
N LEU A 250 -12.77 -4.50 2.43
CA LEU A 250 -11.31 -4.43 2.36
C LEU A 250 -10.67 -5.10 3.56
N SER A 251 -9.54 -5.75 3.29
CA SER A 251 -8.69 -6.38 4.29
C SER A 251 -7.58 -5.44 4.76
N LEU A 252 -7.14 -4.50 3.90
CA LEU A 252 -6.03 -3.60 4.19
C LEU A 252 -6.13 -2.32 3.35
N ILE A 253 -5.71 -1.20 3.94
CA ILE A 253 -5.34 0.02 3.19
C ILE A 253 -3.82 0.12 3.15
N ALA A 254 -3.24 0.24 1.95
CA ALA A 254 -1.83 0.52 1.78
C ALA A 254 -1.63 1.96 1.31
N ARG A 255 -0.74 2.69 1.97
CA ARG A 255 -0.49 4.11 1.69
C ARG A 255 0.98 4.52 1.79
N ALA A 256 1.30 5.75 1.36
CA ALA A 256 2.66 6.32 1.34
C ALA A 256 2.77 7.67 2.10
N HIS A 257 3.27 8.76 1.49
CA HIS A 257 3.27 10.17 1.97
C HIS A 257 4.00 10.53 3.29
N GLN A 258 3.86 9.74 4.36
CA GLN A 258 4.50 9.99 5.65
C GLN A 258 5.84 9.27 5.71
N LEU A 259 6.89 10.03 6.03
CA LEU A 259 8.22 9.46 6.28
C LEU A 259 8.13 8.50 7.47
N VAL A 260 8.59 7.28 7.25
CA VAL A 260 8.77 6.26 8.30
C VAL A 260 10.24 5.88 8.36
N MET A 261 10.82 5.89 9.56
CA MET A 261 12.26 5.68 9.74
C MET A 261 12.68 4.25 9.40
N GLU A 262 11.79 3.30 9.67
CA GLU A 262 11.91 1.85 9.48
C GLU A 262 11.49 1.40 8.06
N GLY A 263 11.07 2.35 7.22
CA GLY A 263 10.60 2.08 5.85
C GLY A 263 9.14 1.66 5.76
N PHE A 264 8.53 1.10 6.80
CA PHE A 264 7.08 0.85 6.85
C PHE A 264 6.53 0.94 8.28
N LYS A 265 5.24 1.23 8.42
CA LYS A 265 4.54 1.31 9.70
C LYS A 265 3.10 0.85 9.55
N GLU A 266 2.70 -0.16 10.31
CA GLU A 266 1.31 -0.58 10.44
C GLU A 266 0.62 0.17 11.58
N LEU A 267 -0.66 0.47 11.39
CA LEU A 267 -1.48 1.19 12.36
C LEU A 267 -2.85 0.52 12.50
N PHE A 268 -3.46 0.73 13.67
CA PHE A 268 -4.84 0.33 13.98
C PHE A 268 -5.11 -1.16 13.78
N ASP A 269 -4.33 -2.01 14.45
CA ASP A 269 -4.42 -3.48 14.35
C ASP A 269 -4.24 -3.93 12.89
N SER A 270 -3.20 -3.42 12.24
CA SER A 270 -2.77 -3.85 10.90
C SER A 270 -3.83 -3.68 9.79
N ASN A 271 -4.78 -2.76 10.00
CA ASN A 271 -5.84 -2.39 9.05
C ASN A 271 -5.37 -1.35 8.00
N ILE A 272 -4.32 -0.59 8.31
CA ILE A 272 -3.65 0.32 7.38
C ILE A 272 -2.14 0.22 7.55
N VAL A 273 -1.43 0.27 6.43
CA VAL A 273 0.03 0.31 6.39
C VAL A 273 0.53 1.53 5.64
N THR A 274 1.53 2.19 6.20
CA THR A 274 2.34 3.19 5.51
C THR A 274 3.62 2.54 5.02
N VAL A 275 3.93 2.65 3.73
CA VAL A 275 5.15 2.13 3.10
C VAL A 275 5.93 3.29 2.50
N TRP A 276 7.24 3.31 2.76
CA TRP A 276 8.16 4.35 2.35
C TRP A 276 9.37 3.75 1.63
N SER A 277 9.54 4.07 0.35
CA SER A 277 10.55 3.42 -0.50
C SER A 277 11.77 4.30 -0.84
N ALA A 278 11.92 5.47 -0.20
CA ALA A 278 13.03 6.40 -0.44
C ALA A 278 14.03 6.41 0.75
N PRO A 279 15.14 5.65 0.68
CA PRO A 279 16.06 5.53 1.80
C PRO A 279 16.99 6.74 1.91
N ASN A 280 17.37 7.10 3.15
CA ASN A 280 18.07 8.34 3.49
C ASN A 280 17.44 9.56 2.80
N TYR A 281 16.16 9.77 3.06
CA TYR A 281 15.34 10.80 2.44
C TYR A 281 15.97 12.19 2.57
N CYS A 282 15.85 12.99 1.49
CA CYS A 282 16.50 14.29 1.36
C CYS A 282 18.02 14.28 1.68
N TYR A 283 18.68 13.12 1.53
CA TYR A 283 20.10 12.91 1.82
C TYR A 283 20.52 13.16 3.27
N ARG A 284 19.56 13.25 4.20
CA ARG A 284 19.83 13.66 5.59
C ARG A 284 18.99 12.96 6.66
N CYS A 285 17.86 12.35 6.29
CA CYS A 285 16.95 11.78 7.28
C CYS A 285 17.47 10.49 7.90
N GLY A 286 18.33 9.72 7.21
CA GLY A 286 18.87 8.46 7.74
C GLY A 286 17.88 7.30 7.86
N ASN A 287 16.66 7.44 7.34
CA ASN A 287 15.68 6.35 7.29
C ASN A 287 16.09 5.24 6.33
N VAL A 288 15.59 4.03 6.56
CA VAL A 288 15.61 2.94 5.58
C VAL A 288 14.37 3.00 4.69
N ALA A 289 14.34 2.17 3.65
CA ALA A 289 13.21 2.03 2.74
C ALA A 289 12.64 0.61 2.81
N ALA A 290 11.37 0.46 2.42
CA ALA A 290 10.72 -0.83 2.31
C ALA A 290 9.99 -0.99 0.97
N ILE A 291 9.84 -2.25 0.55
CA ILE A 291 8.90 -2.73 -0.47
C ILE A 291 7.94 -3.69 0.24
N MET A 292 6.65 -3.53 0.02
CA MET A 292 5.64 -4.49 0.47
C MET A 292 5.33 -5.45 -0.67
N GLU A 293 5.52 -6.74 -0.43
CA GLU A 293 5.20 -7.81 -1.37
C GLU A 293 3.93 -8.52 -0.93
N LEU A 294 3.02 -8.72 -1.89
CA LEU A 294 1.79 -9.46 -1.74
C LEU A 294 1.87 -10.73 -2.60
N PHE A 295 1.32 -11.82 -2.09
CA PHE A 295 1.30 -13.10 -2.80
C PHE A 295 -0.10 -13.38 -3.35
N GLU A 296 -0.18 -14.06 -4.48
CA GLU A 296 -1.44 -14.52 -5.05
C GLU A 296 -1.88 -15.82 -4.37
N SER A 297 -3.18 -15.97 -4.13
CA SER A 297 -3.72 -17.20 -3.55
C SER A 297 -3.72 -18.33 -4.60
N GLU A 298 -3.17 -19.50 -4.25
CA GLU A 298 -3.14 -20.69 -5.13
C GLU A 298 -4.54 -21.24 -5.44
N SER A 299 -5.59 -20.77 -4.75
CA SER A 299 -6.96 -21.22 -4.96
C SER A 299 -7.51 -20.90 -6.36
N GLY A 300 -6.87 -20.02 -7.13
CA GLY A 300 -7.34 -19.63 -8.47
C GLY A 300 -8.70 -18.91 -8.47
N ASP A 301 -9.28 -18.65 -7.30
CA ASP A 301 -10.45 -17.81 -7.10
C ASP A 301 -10.02 -16.35 -7.28
N GLY A 302 -9.90 -15.95 -8.54
CA GLY A 302 -10.14 -14.56 -8.92
C GLY A 302 -11.48 -14.13 -8.33
N TYR A 303 -11.57 -12.85 -7.93
CA TYR A 303 -12.75 -12.25 -7.31
C TYR A 303 -14.07 -12.79 -7.86
N VAL A 304 -14.78 -13.58 -7.05
CA VAL A 304 -16.22 -13.78 -7.27
C VAL A 304 -16.87 -12.48 -6.86
N ALA A 305 -17.15 -11.63 -7.86
CA ALA A 305 -18.12 -10.58 -7.69
C ALA A 305 -19.37 -11.22 -7.12
N ARG A 306 -19.74 -10.88 -5.88
CA ARG A 306 -21.11 -11.08 -5.44
C ARG A 306 -21.92 -10.21 -6.37
N SER A 307 -22.51 -10.82 -7.40
CA SER A 307 -23.39 -10.13 -8.31
C SER A 307 -24.39 -9.36 -7.47
N ASN A 308 -24.59 -8.09 -7.82
CA ASN A 308 -25.75 -7.36 -7.34
C ASN A 308 -26.98 -8.12 -7.81
N GLY A 309 -27.46 -9.03 -6.95
CA GLY A 309 -28.71 -9.73 -7.11
C GLY A 309 -29.82 -8.70 -7.01
N ASP A 310 -30.24 -8.22 -8.16
CA ASP A 310 -31.50 -7.53 -8.35
C ASP A 310 -32.64 -8.44 -7.86
N GLY A 311 -33.58 -7.88 -7.11
CA GLY A 311 -34.86 -8.52 -6.80
C GLY A 311 -35.01 -9.07 -5.38
N ASP A 312 -35.72 -8.28 -4.56
CA ASP A 312 -36.49 -8.72 -3.39
C ASP A 312 -35.78 -8.75 -2.03
N ARG A 313 -35.67 -7.58 -1.40
CA ARG A 313 -35.83 -7.46 0.05
C ARG A 313 -37.04 -6.59 0.36
N GLY A 314 -38.22 -7.13 0.05
CA GLY A 314 -39.49 -6.65 0.57
C GLY A 314 -39.53 -6.58 2.10
N ARG A 315 -40.11 -5.47 2.58
CA ARG A 315 -40.76 -5.25 3.89
C ARG A 315 -41.11 -6.53 4.68
N SER A 316 -40.43 -6.74 5.81
CA SER A 316 -40.95 -7.25 7.10
C SER A 316 -39.73 -7.51 8.00
N ARG A 317 -39.54 -6.90 9.17
CA ARG A 317 -40.43 -6.87 10.33
C ARG A 317 -40.12 -5.66 11.22
N ARG A 318 -41.18 -4.99 11.66
CA ARG A 318 -41.18 -4.07 12.80
C ARG A 318 -41.49 -4.89 14.07
N ALA A 319 -40.93 -4.44 15.19
CA ALA A 319 -41.18 -4.80 16.58
C ALA A 319 -40.61 -6.14 17.11
N ASN A 320 -39.55 -6.04 17.91
CA ASN A 320 -39.68 -6.39 19.32
C ASN A 320 -38.79 -5.50 20.20
N THR A 321 -39.37 -5.06 21.31
CA THR A 321 -38.81 -4.21 22.36
C THR A 321 -37.97 -5.03 23.34
N GLY A 322 -36.85 -4.48 23.83
CA GLY A 322 -36.23 -4.90 25.09
C GLY A 322 -34.80 -5.43 24.98
N SER A 323 -34.03 -5.15 26.03
CA SER A 323 -32.66 -5.58 26.39
C SER A 323 -31.48 -4.99 25.60
N SER A 324 -30.76 -4.15 26.34
CA SER A 324 -29.34 -3.82 26.25
C SER A 324 -28.45 -5.06 26.17
N ASP A 325 -27.87 -5.34 25.01
CA ASP A 325 -26.47 -5.70 24.83
C ASP A 325 -26.23 -5.88 23.32
N ASN A 326 -25.33 -5.10 22.73
CA ASN A 326 -25.02 -5.21 21.30
C ASN A 326 -23.51 -5.08 21.08
N SER A 327 -22.76 -5.99 21.69
CA SER A 327 -21.41 -6.38 21.28
C SER A 327 -21.52 -7.61 20.38
N LEU A 328 -21.97 -7.41 19.13
CA LEU A 328 -21.71 -8.43 18.11
C LEU A 328 -20.19 -8.45 17.88
N PRO A 329 -19.51 -9.61 18.02
CA PRO A 329 -18.11 -9.70 17.67
C PRO A 329 -18.03 -9.53 16.16
N LEU A 330 -17.54 -8.37 15.71
CA LEU A 330 -17.01 -8.21 14.37
C LEU A 330 -15.84 -9.18 14.27
N THR A 331 -16.06 -10.38 13.75
CA THR A 331 -14.98 -11.24 13.28
C THR A 331 -14.35 -10.53 12.10
N ILE A 332 -13.23 -9.84 12.39
CA ILE A 332 -12.43 -9.09 11.43
C ILE A 332 -11.78 -10.12 10.48
N PRO A 333 -11.89 -9.98 9.15
CA PRO A 333 -11.14 -10.80 8.22
C PRO A 333 -9.64 -10.62 8.48
N MET A 334 -8.88 -11.71 8.62
CA MET A 334 -7.42 -11.63 8.68
C MET A 334 -6.90 -10.92 7.42
N GLY A 335 -5.94 -10.01 7.59
CA GLY A 335 -5.33 -9.28 6.48
C GLY A 335 -4.55 -10.22 5.55
N PRO A 336 -4.27 -9.81 4.31
CA PRO A 336 -3.46 -10.63 3.41
C PRO A 336 -2.05 -10.79 3.97
N ALA A 337 -1.49 -11.98 3.76
CA ALA A 337 -0.10 -12.26 4.09
C ALA A 337 0.82 -11.40 3.23
N ARG A 338 1.82 -10.82 3.86
CA ARG A 338 2.70 -9.82 3.25
C ARG A 338 4.12 -9.94 3.75
N CYS A 339 5.05 -9.69 2.84
CA CYS A 339 6.48 -9.64 3.13
C CYS A 339 6.97 -8.20 2.97
N TYR A 340 7.74 -7.69 3.93
CA TYR A 340 8.44 -6.42 3.80
C TYR A 340 9.91 -6.64 3.50
N LYS A 341 10.37 -6.19 2.34
CA LYS A 341 11.79 -6.13 2.00
C LYS A 341 12.35 -4.76 2.38
N ILE A 342 13.15 -4.73 3.45
CA ILE A 342 13.78 -3.51 3.96
C ILE A 342 15.17 -3.35 3.36
N PHE A 343 15.48 -2.15 2.89
CA PHE A 343 16.76 -1.86 2.24
C PHE A 343 17.31 -0.47 2.57
N GLN A 344 18.63 -0.37 2.55
CA GLN A 344 19.34 0.87 2.81
C GLN A 344 19.65 1.64 1.53
N ALA A 345 20.04 2.88 1.72
CA ALA A 345 20.41 3.76 0.65
C ALA A 345 21.77 3.34 0.07
N ALA A 346 21.88 3.18 -1.26
CA ALA A 346 23.14 2.78 -1.91
C ALA A 346 24.32 3.68 -1.49
N PRO A 347 25.55 3.16 -1.35
CA PRO A 347 26.71 3.95 -0.89
C PRO A 347 26.89 5.26 -1.67
N GLN A 348 27.32 6.34 -1.01
CA GLN A 348 27.44 7.66 -1.66
C GLN A 348 28.33 7.65 -2.91
N GLY A 349 29.36 6.79 -2.97
CA GLY A 349 30.26 6.67 -4.11
C GLY A 349 29.63 6.11 -5.39
N SER A 350 28.49 5.41 -5.32
CA SER A 350 27.75 4.94 -6.49
C SER A 350 26.65 5.92 -6.94
N ARG A 351 26.40 6.97 -6.16
CA ARG A 351 25.47 8.05 -6.51
C ARG A 351 26.25 9.11 -7.28
N GLY A 352 26.38 8.94 -8.59
CA GLY A 352 27.00 9.96 -9.44
C GLY A 352 26.34 11.33 -9.20
N MET A 353 27.08 12.43 -9.35
CA MET A 353 26.51 13.77 -9.53
C MET A 353 25.98 13.90 -10.97
N PRO A 354 24.99 14.78 -11.24
CA PRO A 354 24.45 14.87 -12.59
C PRO A 354 25.55 15.39 -13.51
N ALA A 355 26.08 14.49 -14.33
CA ALA A 355 27.04 14.86 -15.36
C ALA A 355 26.34 15.84 -16.31
N LYS A 356 26.99 16.97 -16.61
CA LYS A 356 26.69 17.71 -17.84
C LYS A 356 26.88 16.70 -18.97
N LYS A 357 25.78 16.23 -19.58
CA LYS A 357 25.84 15.19 -20.61
C LYS A 357 26.81 15.63 -21.71
N PRO A 358 27.72 14.76 -22.18
CA PRO A 358 28.26 14.93 -23.51
C PRO A 358 27.11 14.86 -24.53
N VAL A 359 27.10 15.80 -25.47
CA VAL A 359 26.10 15.84 -26.56
C VAL A 359 26.38 14.65 -27.48
N ALA A 360 25.38 13.81 -27.72
CA ALA A 360 25.48 12.77 -28.74
C ALA A 360 25.32 13.43 -30.11
N ASP A 361 26.31 13.28 -30.99
CA ASP A 361 26.16 13.61 -32.39
C ASP A 361 25.30 12.53 -33.05
N TYR A 362 24.14 12.95 -33.53
CA TYR A 362 23.28 12.12 -34.37
C TYR A 362 23.68 12.37 -35.82
N PHE A 363 24.15 11.33 -36.51
CA PHE A 363 24.22 11.35 -37.95
C PHE A 363 22.81 11.10 -38.50
N LEU A 364 22.28 12.09 -39.22
CA LEU A 364 21.01 12.01 -39.95
C LEU A 364 21.06 10.95 -41.07
#